data_AF-A0A0C2GY39-F1
#
_entry.id   AF-A0A0C2GY39-F1
#
_cell.length_a   1.000
_cell.length_b   1.000
_cell.length_c   1.000
_cell.angle_alpha   90.00
_cell.angle_beta   90.00
_cell.angle_gamma   90.00
#
_symmetry.space_group_name_H-M   'P 1'
#
loop_
_entity.id
_entity.type
_entity.pdbx_description
1 polymer ?
#
loop_
_entity_poly.entity_id
_entity_poly.type
_entity_poly.pdbx_seq_one_letter_code
_entity_poly.pdbx_strand_id
1 'polypeptide(L)'
;MWKAFDEVTEGVKGPTGGKLNMIDFGQQWSKQMGFPLVTIKSFNSSAVKISQERYMLNPRASTLQKYRSPSYGSEVGYFTTKDKIVLRSCIADQPLYLDVDQTVPIAINVDRRGYFRQNYDSAGWQKIIAQFENNHE
;
A
#
# COMPACT_ATOMS: atom_id res chain seq x y z
N MET A 1 23.86 6.88 4.85
CA MET A 1 22.55 7.53 4.66
C MET A 1 21.53 7.04 5.68
N TRP A 2 20.99 5.82 5.59
CA TRP A 2 19.92 5.35 6.50
C TRP A 2 20.22 5.49 8.00
N LYS A 3 21.45 5.17 8.42
CA LYS A 3 21.90 5.36 9.80
C LYS A 3 21.73 6.80 10.31
N ALA A 4 22.02 7.80 9.47
CA ALA A 4 21.88 9.20 9.85
C ALA A 4 20.41 9.62 10.02
N PHE A 5 19.48 8.97 9.30
CA PHE A 5 18.05 9.19 9.55
C PHE A 5 17.61 8.60 10.89
N ASP A 6 18.09 7.40 11.24
CA ASP A 6 17.76 6.75 12.53
C ASP A 6 18.26 7.54 13.74
N GLU A 7 19.35 8.31 13.58
CA GLU A 7 19.89 9.20 14.63
C GLU A 7 18.96 10.38 14.94
N VAL A 8 18.15 10.84 13.97
CA VAL A 8 17.25 11.99 14.14
C VAL A 8 15.78 11.61 14.31
N THR A 9 15.43 10.34 14.13
CA THR A 9 14.06 9.81 14.33
C THR A 9 13.91 9.01 15.63
N GLU A 10 14.81 9.21 16.58
CA GLU A 10 14.74 8.54 17.87
C GLU A 10 13.39 8.83 18.58
N GLY A 11 12.72 7.78 19.04
CA GLY A 11 11.40 7.87 19.67
C GLY A 11 10.21 7.95 18.70
N VAL A 12 10.44 8.07 17.39
CA VAL A 12 9.37 8.03 16.39
C VAL A 12 8.88 6.59 16.22
N LYS A 13 7.56 6.40 16.26
CA LYS A 13 6.94 5.11 15.99
C LYS A 13 6.95 4.83 14.48
N GLY A 14 7.44 3.66 14.13
CA GLY A 14 7.40 3.13 12.79
C GLY A 14 6.03 2.61 12.40
N PRO A 15 5.88 2.17 11.15
CA PRO A 15 4.59 1.83 10.57
C PRO A 15 3.93 0.58 11.18
N THR A 16 4.69 -0.25 11.90
CA THR A 16 4.23 -1.43 12.64
C THR A 16 3.95 -1.14 14.12
N GLY A 17 4.06 0.12 14.55
CA GLY A 17 3.89 0.55 15.94
C GLY A 17 5.15 0.41 16.81
N GLY A 18 6.17 -0.31 16.34
CA GLY A 18 7.51 -0.36 16.95
C GLY A 18 8.34 0.90 16.69
N LYS A 19 9.63 0.89 17.05
CA LYS A 19 10.56 1.99 16.70
C LYS A 19 10.69 2.10 15.18
N LEU A 20 10.67 3.32 14.64
CA LEU A 20 10.97 3.55 13.23
C LEU A 20 12.42 3.12 12.96
N ASN A 21 12.60 2.22 11.98
CA ASN A 21 13.91 1.76 11.52
C ASN A 21 14.05 2.04 10.03
N MET A 22 14.80 3.09 9.70
CA MET A 22 15.02 3.56 8.34
C MET A 22 15.99 2.67 7.57
N ILE A 23 16.88 1.94 8.26
CA ILE A 23 17.71 0.91 7.63
C ILE A 23 16.80 -0.21 7.09
N ASP A 24 15.88 -0.73 7.90
CA ASP A 24 14.98 -1.81 7.48
C ASP A 24 14.04 -1.34 6.37
N PHE A 25 13.41 -0.17 6.56
CA PHE A 25 12.51 0.42 5.56
C PHE A 25 13.25 0.71 4.24
N GLY A 26 14.37 1.43 4.28
CA GLY A 26 15.10 1.85 3.08
C GLY A 26 15.66 0.70 2.27
N GLN A 27 16.11 -0.37 2.93
CA GLN A 27 16.62 -1.57 2.23
C GLN A 27 15.55 -2.28 1.40
N GLN A 28 14.29 -2.28 1.84
CA GLN A 28 13.17 -2.87 1.10
C GLN A 28 12.92 -2.13 -0.22
N TRP A 29 13.27 -0.85 -0.31
CA TRP A 29 13.12 -0.08 -1.55
C TRP A 29 14.39 -0.04 -2.41
N SER A 30 15.57 -0.15 -1.79
CA SER A 30 16.84 0.06 -2.49
C SER A 30 17.58 -1.22 -2.91
N LYS A 31 17.28 -2.37 -2.30
CA LYS A 31 18.03 -3.63 -2.55
C LYS A 31 17.32 -4.63 -3.46
N GLN A 32 16.09 -4.38 -3.86
CA GLN A 32 15.30 -5.28 -4.71
C GLN A 32 14.75 -4.58 -5.96
N MET A 33 14.45 -5.35 -7.00
CA MET A 33 13.89 -4.84 -8.24
C MET A 33 12.36 -4.79 -8.21
N GLY A 34 11.81 -3.73 -8.78
CA GLY A 34 10.37 -3.51 -8.92
C GLY A 34 9.77 -2.82 -7.71
N PHE A 35 8.45 -2.71 -7.72
CA PHE A 35 7.65 -2.05 -6.70
C PHE A 35 6.33 -2.82 -6.52
N PRO A 36 5.61 -2.62 -5.42
CA PRO A 36 4.40 -3.39 -5.16
C PRO A 36 3.17 -2.89 -5.94
N LEU A 37 2.25 -3.81 -6.18
CA LEU A 37 0.86 -3.57 -6.52
C LEU A 37 0.04 -3.79 -5.25
N VAL A 38 -0.56 -2.72 -4.73
CA VAL A 38 -1.50 -2.78 -3.61
C VAL A 38 -2.90 -2.93 -4.16
N THR A 39 -3.58 -4.02 -3.81
CA THR A 39 -4.95 -4.31 -4.25
C THR A 39 -5.93 -4.23 -3.09
N ILE A 40 -7.01 -3.47 -3.26
CA ILE A 40 -8.15 -3.42 -2.34
C ILE A 40 -9.30 -4.24 -2.91
N LYS A 41 -9.87 -5.14 -2.10
CA LYS A 41 -11.04 -5.94 -2.45
C LYS A 41 -12.08 -5.88 -1.33
N SER A 42 -13.35 -5.90 -1.68
CA SER A 42 -14.41 -6.12 -0.69
C SER A 42 -14.18 -7.46 0.02
N PHE A 43 -14.26 -7.47 1.35
CA PHE A 43 -14.15 -8.69 2.15
C PHE A 43 -15.51 -9.13 2.69
N ASN A 44 -16.28 -8.19 3.23
CA ASN A 44 -17.66 -8.37 3.65
C ASN A 44 -18.43 -7.03 3.51
N SER A 45 -19.60 -6.87 4.11
CA SER A 45 -20.42 -5.65 4.00
C SER A 45 -19.80 -4.40 4.64
N SER A 46 -18.90 -4.55 5.61
CA SER A 46 -18.33 -3.44 6.40
C SER A 46 -16.80 -3.35 6.36
N ALA A 47 -16.11 -4.30 5.72
CA ALA A 47 -14.66 -4.33 5.64
C ALA A 47 -14.12 -4.66 4.24
N VAL A 48 -12.96 -4.07 3.96
CA VAL A 48 -12.14 -4.39 2.78
C VAL A 48 -10.89 -5.17 3.18
N LYS A 49 -10.42 -6.01 2.27
CA LYS A 49 -9.13 -6.68 2.32
C LYS A 49 -8.14 -5.92 1.43
N ILE A 50 -7.00 -5.59 2.01
CA ILE A 50 -5.87 -4.94 1.33
C ILE A 50 -4.73 -5.94 1.32
N SER A 51 -4.17 -6.19 0.14
CA SER A 51 -3.02 -7.07 -0.02
C SER A 51 -2.03 -6.45 -0.99
N GLN A 52 -0.75 -6.78 -0.83
CA GLN A 52 0.28 -6.38 -1.77
C GLN A 52 0.96 -7.59 -2.41
N GLU A 53 1.39 -7.40 -3.65
CA GLU A 53 2.23 -8.33 -4.40
C GLU A 53 3.19 -7.56 -5.29
N ARG A 54 4.18 -8.23 -5.88
CA ARG A 54 5.08 -7.58 -6.84
C ARG A 54 4.31 -7.14 -8.08
N TYR A 55 4.42 -5.87 -8.48
CA TYR A 55 3.92 -5.46 -9.79
C TYR A 55 4.80 -6.03 -10.91
N MET A 56 4.17 -6.68 -11.89
CA MET A 56 4.80 -7.16 -13.12
C MET A 56 3.98 -6.74 -14.32
N LEU A 57 4.61 -6.07 -15.30
CA LEU A 57 3.93 -5.70 -16.55
C LEU A 57 3.53 -6.96 -17.36
N ASN A 58 4.44 -7.94 -17.40
CA ASN A 58 4.17 -9.26 -17.95
C ASN A 58 4.33 -10.30 -16.84
N PRO A 59 3.23 -10.85 -16.30
CA PRO A 59 3.26 -11.88 -15.26
C PRO A 59 4.00 -13.17 -15.67
N ARG A 60 4.18 -13.40 -16.97
CA ARG A 60 4.88 -14.57 -17.52
C ARG A 60 6.38 -14.32 -17.73
N ALA A 61 6.87 -13.11 -17.46
CA ALA A 61 8.29 -12.81 -17.60
C ALA A 61 9.13 -13.58 -16.57
N SER A 62 10.24 -14.16 -17.02
CA SER A 62 11.14 -14.87 -16.12
C SER A 62 11.82 -13.90 -15.17
N THR A 63 11.67 -14.14 -13.87
CA THR A 63 12.34 -13.35 -12.83
C THR A 63 13.73 -13.94 -12.58
N LEU A 64 14.78 -13.10 -12.62
CA LEU A 64 16.13 -13.49 -12.20
C LEU A 64 16.08 -14.07 -10.78
N GLN A 65 16.83 -15.14 -10.53
CA GLN A 65 16.77 -15.89 -9.28
C GLN A 65 16.94 -15.01 -8.02
N LYS A 66 17.87 -14.05 -8.06
CA LYS A 66 18.11 -13.07 -6.99
C LYS A 66 16.93 -12.13 -6.67
N TYR A 67 15.90 -12.08 -7.50
CA TYR A 67 14.72 -11.23 -7.31
C TYR A 67 13.41 -12.04 -7.23
N ARG A 68 13.47 -13.37 -7.14
CA ARG A 68 12.27 -14.23 -7.07
C ARG A 68 11.56 -14.14 -5.73
N SER A 69 12.29 -13.80 -4.67
CA SER A 69 11.76 -13.60 -3.32
C SER A 69 11.91 -12.13 -2.94
N PRO A 70 11.01 -11.25 -3.41
CA PRO A 70 11.06 -9.87 -2.98
C PRO A 70 10.70 -9.78 -1.49
N SER A 71 11.57 -9.14 -0.72
CA SER A 71 11.28 -8.72 0.66
C SER A 71 10.64 -7.34 0.64
N TYR A 72 9.47 -7.18 0.00
CA TYR A 72 8.67 -5.98 0.26
C TYR A 72 8.29 -6.05 1.74
N GLY A 73 8.71 -5.07 2.53
CA GLY A 73 8.28 -5.04 3.92
C GLY A 73 6.97 -4.29 4.06
N SER A 74 6.87 -3.52 5.14
CA SER A 74 5.65 -2.75 5.45
C SER A 74 5.47 -1.61 4.44
N GLU A 75 4.50 -1.75 3.54
CA GLU A 75 4.05 -0.68 2.67
C GLU A 75 3.14 0.26 3.44
N VAL A 76 3.52 1.53 3.55
CA VAL A 76 2.71 2.54 4.23
C VAL A 76 1.78 3.19 3.22
N GLY A 77 0.51 2.80 3.27
CA GLY A 77 -0.54 3.41 2.47
C GLY A 77 -1.22 4.54 3.24
N TYR A 78 -1.40 5.69 2.58
CA TYR A 78 -2.44 6.64 2.96
C TYR A 78 -3.76 6.13 2.36
N PHE A 79 -4.72 5.84 3.22
CA PHE A 79 -6.08 5.45 2.83
C PHE A 79 -6.97 6.65 3.06
N THR A 80 -7.70 7.10 2.05
CA THR A 80 -8.78 8.07 2.26
C THR A 80 -10.11 7.40 1.98
N THR A 81 -11.00 7.54 2.95
CA THR A 81 -12.44 7.51 2.69
C THR A 81 -12.93 8.96 2.61
N LYS A 82 -14.22 9.16 2.32
CA LYS A 82 -14.83 10.48 2.07
C LYS A 82 -14.44 11.55 3.12
N ASP A 83 -14.26 11.15 4.39
CA ASP A 83 -14.00 12.09 5.49
C ASP A 83 -12.80 11.73 6.38
N LYS A 84 -12.04 10.67 6.05
CA LYS A 84 -10.95 10.18 6.93
C LYS A 84 -9.73 9.75 6.13
N ILE A 85 -8.59 10.36 6.45
CA ILE A 85 -7.28 9.84 6.10
C ILE A 85 -6.81 8.91 7.21
N VAL A 86 -6.59 7.64 6.87
CA VAL A 86 -6.05 6.63 7.77
C VAL A 86 -4.69 6.21 7.26
N LEU A 87 -3.67 6.28 8.13
CA LEU A 87 -2.36 5.70 7.87
C LEU A 87 -2.38 4.23 8.30
N ARG A 88 -2.14 3.31 7.37
CA ARG A 88 -1.96 1.88 7.68
C ARG A 88 -0.83 1.27 6.89
N SER A 89 -0.25 0.26 7.48
CA SER A 89 0.81 -0.53 6.86
C SER A 89 0.24 -1.84 6.36
N CYS A 90 0.44 -2.13 5.08
CA CYS A 90 0.21 -3.46 4.53
C CYS A 90 1.56 -4.17 4.46
N ILE A 91 1.73 -5.28 5.18
CA ILE A 91 2.97 -6.06 5.15
C ILE A 91 2.82 -7.12 4.04
N ALA A 92 3.91 -7.43 3.34
CA ALA A 92 3.88 -8.51 2.36
C ALA A 92 3.49 -9.83 3.05
N ASP A 93 2.74 -10.66 2.33
CA ASP A 93 2.21 -11.94 2.81
C ASP A 93 1.24 -11.84 4.02
N GLN A 94 0.88 -10.63 4.47
CA GLN A 94 -0.12 -10.40 5.51
C GLN A 94 -1.19 -9.42 5.04
N PRO A 95 -2.36 -9.90 4.62
CA PRO A 95 -3.43 -9.01 4.21
C PRO A 95 -3.94 -8.19 5.39
N LEU A 96 -4.11 -6.90 5.16
CA LEU A 96 -4.73 -5.96 6.10
C LEU A 96 -6.24 -5.95 5.87
N TYR A 97 -7.01 -6.02 6.96
CA TYR A 97 -8.46 -5.82 6.92
C TYR A 97 -8.77 -4.45 7.53
N LEU A 98 -9.58 -3.67 6.83
CA LEU A 98 -9.95 -2.33 7.27
C LEU A 98 -11.46 -2.18 7.24
N ASP A 99 -12.04 -1.83 8.39
CA ASP A 99 -13.45 -1.46 8.48
C ASP A 99 -13.65 -0.10 7.82
N VAL A 100 -14.50 -0.07 6.80
CA VAL A 100 -14.75 1.11 5.97
C VAL A 100 -16.20 1.10 5.49
N ASP A 101 -16.75 2.30 5.36
CA ASP A 101 -18.00 2.46 4.63
C ASP A 101 -17.76 2.18 3.15
N GLN A 102 -18.29 1.04 2.68
CA GLN A 102 -18.16 0.63 1.29
C GLN A 102 -19.26 1.22 0.40
N THR A 103 -20.15 2.08 0.91
CA THR A 103 -21.13 2.80 0.07
C THR A 103 -20.47 3.92 -0.73
N VAL A 104 -19.30 4.39 -0.31
CA VAL A 104 -18.51 5.43 -0.96
C VAL A 104 -17.27 4.85 -1.66
N PRO A 105 -16.70 5.53 -2.66
CA PRO A 105 -15.41 5.15 -3.21
C PRO A 105 -14.31 5.24 -2.15
N ILE A 106 -13.35 4.32 -2.23
CA ILE A 106 -12.14 4.32 -1.39
C ILE A 106 -10.98 4.62 -2.30
N ALA A 107 -10.17 5.61 -1.94
CA ALA A 107 -8.94 5.93 -2.65
C ALA A 107 -7.74 5.68 -1.75
N ILE A 108 -6.72 5.02 -2.28
CA ILE A 108 -5.43 4.85 -1.63
C ILE A 108 -4.36 5.65 -2.35
N ASN A 109 -3.23 5.87 -1.67
CA ASN A 109 -2.11 6.64 -2.19
C ASN A 109 -2.51 8.05 -2.61
N VAL A 110 -3.29 8.74 -1.76
CA VAL A 110 -3.63 10.15 -1.98
C VAL A 110 -2.36 10.98 -2.17
N ASP A 111 -2.40 11.92 -3.09
CA ASP A 111 -1.25 12.70 -3.58
C ASP A 111 -0.10 11.88 -4.18
N ARG A 112 -0.26 10.55 -4.33
CA ARG A 112 0.73 9.64 -4.90
C ARG A 112 2.10 9.68 -4.20
N ARG A 113 2.11 9.85 -2.88
CA ARG A 113 3.34 9.93 -2.07
C ARG A 113 4.04 8.58 -1.88
N GLY A 114 3.30 7.48 -2.00
CA GLY A 114 3.82 6.12 -1.94
C GLY A 114 4.28 5.61 -3.30
N TYR A 115 5.41 4.90 -3.33
CA TYR A 115 5.99 4.35 -4.56
C TYR A 115 5.43 2.96 -4.89
N PHE A 116 4.13 2.89 -5.16
CA PHE A 116 3.45 1.64 -5.52
C PHE A 116 2.31 1.90 -6.52
N ARG A 117 1.86 0.84 -7.20
CA ARG A 117 0.62 0.90 -8.00
C ARG A 117 -0.56 0.47 -7.15
N GLN A 118 -1.70 1.10 -7.37
CA GLN A 118 -2.96 0.75 -6.72
C GLN A 118 -3.89 0.02 -7.67
N ASN A 119 -4.68 -0.90 -7.14
CA ASN A 119 -5.73 -1.60 -7.85
C ASN A 119 -6.93 -1.84 -6.95
N TYR A 120 -8.12 -1.88 -7.53
CA TYR A 120 -9.38 -2.14 -6.86
C TYR A 120 -10.05 -3.36 -7.51
N ASP A 121 -10.95 -4.03 -6.81
CA ASP A 121 -11.87 -4.95 -7.45
C ASP A 121 -12.86 -4.22 -8.37
N SER A 122 -13.64 -4.96 -9.15
CA SER A 122 -14.58 -4.38 -10.11
C SER A 122 -15.57 -3.42 -9.44
N ALA A 123 -16.07 -3.77 -8.24
CA ALA A 123 -17.00 -2.93 -7.50
C ALA A 123 -16.36 -1.62 -7.02
N GLY A 124 -15.12 -1.67 -6.53
CA GLY A 124 -14.34 -0.48 -6.16
C GLY A 124 -14.07 0.42 -7.36
N TRP A 125 -13.66 -0.14 -8.50
CA TRP A 125 -13.48 0.63 -9.73
C TRP A 125 -14.76 1.31 -10.21
N GLN A 126 -15.91 0.61 -10.17
CA GLN A 126 -17.18 1.21 -10.55
C GLN A 126 -17.58 2.38 -9.65
N LYS A 127 -17.33 2.31 -8.34
CA LYS A 127 -17.60 3.43 -7.42
C LYS A 127 -16.73 4.64 -7.72
N ILE A 128 -15.45 4.42 -8.04
CA ILE A 128 -14.54 5.51 -8.42
C ILE A 128 -14.97 6.15 -9.74
N ILE A 129 -15.34 5.34 -10.73
CA ILE A 129 -15.87 5.83 -12.02
C ILE A 129 -17.14 6.65 -11.79
N ALA A 130 -18.11 6.10 -11.05
CA ALA A 130 -19.36 6.79 -10.76
C ALA A 130 -19.13 8.09 -9.97
N GLN A 131 -18.14 8.14 -9.07
CA GLN A 131 -17.76 9.38 -8.41
C GLN A 131 -17.31 10.41 -9.45
N PHE A 132 -16.35 10.08 -10.33
CA PHE A 132 -15.87 11.03 -11.34
C PHE A 132 -16.93 11.46 -12.35
N GLU A 133 -17.88 10.60 -12.70
CA GLU A 133 -19.00 10.93 -13.58
C GLU A 133 -19.99 11.92 -12.94
N ASN A 134 -20.25 11.79 -11.64
CA ASN A 134 -21.21 12.62 -10.92
C ASN A 134 -20.59 13.90 -10.33
N ASN A 135 -19.38 13.79 -9.79
CA ASN A 135 -18.60 14.90 -9.25
C ASN A 135 -17.10 14.59 -9.26
N HIS A 136 -16.37 15.29 -10.13
CA HIS A 136 -14.93 15.12 -10.30
C HIS A 136 -14.09 15.95 -9.32
N GLU A 137 -14.73 16.78 -8.49
CA GLU A 137 -14.12 17.51 -7.38
C GLU A 137 -14.10 16.70 -6.08
#